data_AF-A0A199NRV9-F1
#
_entry.id   AF-A0A199NRV9-F1
#
_cell.length_a   1.000
_cell.length_b   1.000
_cell.length_c   1.000
_cell.angle_alpha   90.00
_cell.angle_beta   90.00
_cell.angle_gamma   90.00
#
_symmetry.space_group_name_H-M   'P 1'
#
loop_
_entity.id
_entity.type
_entity.pdbx_description
1 polymer ?
#
loop_
_entity_poly.entity_id
_entity_poly.type
_entity_poly.pdbx_seq_one_letter_code
_entity_poly.pdbx_strand_id
1 'polypeptide(L)'
;MQKLGDEVAVEQDGEMLYRFRVNSMETMTVEQCPNGGGSMEDLVENGRLMKLSIDEEIGDVAGSDNPTIRSFDGDGLLGVSQASWTYTTDKDTRVNEIMTPITYNCLGPGESLPDMMQSGEKASGDMMLDLPGDAGVLTYTDAYTSQRFRWEVSAQ
;
A
#
# COMPACT_ATOMS: atom_id res chain seq x y z
N MET A 1 6.52 12.16 -10.17
CA MET A 1 5.77 10.89 -10.35
C MET A 1 6.77 9.77 -10.16
N GLN A 2 6.44 8.77 -9.37
CA GLN A 2 7.25 7.58 -9.14
C GLN A 2 7.00 6.56 -10.25
N LYS A 3 8.00 5.74 -10.55
CA LYS A 3 7.88 4.57 -11.43
C LYS A 3 7.75 3.31 -10.58
N LEU A 4 7.23 2.25 -11.19
CA LEU A 4 7.30 0.92 -10.60
C LEU A 4 8.77 0.53 -10.42
N GLY A 5 9.10 -0.03 -9.26
CA GLY A 5 10.46 -0.36 -8.88
C GLY A 5 11.25 0.77 -8.22
N ASP A 6 10.77 2.02 -8.26
CA ASP A 6 11.41 3.12 -7.54
C ASP A 6 11.27 2.89 -6.03
N GLU A 7 12.38 3.07 -5.30
CA GLU A 7 12.38 3.09 -3.84
C GLU A 7 12.00 4.50 -3.37
N VAL A 8 11.02 4.56 -2.47
CA VAL A 8 10.62 5.79 -1.79
C VAL A 8 10.84 5.63 -0.29
N ALA A 9 11.37 6.67 0.35
CA ALA A 9 11.63 6.69 1.78
C ALA A 9 10.71 7.71 2.46
N VAL A 10 10.13 7.30 3.58
CA VAL A 10 9.43 8.18 4.51
C VAL A 10 10.41 8.57 5.60
N GLU A 11 10.73 9.86 5.64
CA GLU A 11 11.70 10.40 6.57
C GLU A 11 11.07 11.41 7.54
N GLN A 12 11.50 11.40 8.79
CA GLN A 12 11.17 12.41 9.78
C GLN A 12 12.45 12.91 10.42
N ASP A 13 12.62 14.24 10.50
CA ASP A 13 13.81 14.88 11.09
C ASP A 13 15.15 14.40 10.50
N GLY A 14 15.15 13.98 9.23
CA GLY A 14 16.33 13.48 8.52
C GLY A 14 16.65 12.00 8.79
N GLU A 15 15.79 11.30 9.52
CA GLU A 15 15.90 9.87 9.77
C GLU A 15 14.82 9.11 8.99
N MET A 16 15.18 7.96 8.41
CA MET A 16 14.24 7.09 7.70
C MET A 16 13.37 6.32 8.69
N LEU A 17 12.06 6.52 8.63
CA LEU A 17 11.10 5.71 9.37
C LEU A 17 10.92 4.36 8.70
N TYR A 18 10.63 4.38 7.40
CA TYR A 18 10.57 3.20 6.55
C TYR A 18 10.77 3.60 5.10
N ARG A 19 11.08 2.62 4.27
CA ARG A 19 11.11 2.74 2.82
C ARG A 19 10.31 1.63 2.20
N PHE A 20 9.78 1.89 1.02
CA PHE A 20 9.06 0.88 0.27
C PHE A 20 9.23 1.04 -1.23
N ARG A 21 8.91 -0.03 -1.95
CA ARG A 21 8.91 -0.11 -3.39
C ARG A 21 7.62 -0.76 -3.85
N VAL A 22 6.91 -0.10 -4.77
CA VAL A 22 5.83 -0.75 -5.50
C VAL A 22 6.44 -1.45 -6.72
N ASN A 23 6.49 -2.77 -6.69
CA ASN A 23 7.11 -3.61 -7.72
C ASN A 23 6.20 -3.76 -8.93
N SER A 24 4.92 -4.02 -8.71
CA SER A 24 3.92 -4.19 -9.77
C SER A 24 2.55 -3.65 -9.35
N MET A 25 1.74 -3.34 -10.36
CA MET A 25 0.33 -2.99 -10.25
C MET A 25 -0.43 -3.80 -11.29
N GLU A 26 -1.19 -4.79 -10.84
CA GLU A 26 -1.84 -5.77 -11.71
C GLU A 26 -3.35 -5.76 -11.46
N THR A 27 -4.15 -5.77 -12.53
CA THR A 27 -5.59 -5.99 -12.38
C THR A 27 -5.84 -7.47 -12.12
N MET A 28 -6.66 -7.78 -11.12
CA MET A 28 -7.08 -9.15 -10.83
C MET A 28 -8.46 -9.45 -11.43
N THR A 29 -8.63 -10.69 -11.88
CA THR A 29 -9.93 -11.29 -12.21
C THR A 29 -10.44 -12.17 -11.07
N VAL A 30 -11.73 -12.51 -11.11
CA VAL A 30 -12.40 -13.35 -10.09
C VAL A 30 -11.74 -14.70 -9.97
N GLU A 31 -11.38 -15.29 -11.11
CA GLU A 31 -10.81 -16.62 -11.20
C GLU A 31 -9.42 -16.70 -10.56
N GLN A 32 -8.77 -15.54 -10.40
CA GLN A 32 -7.48 -15.41 -9.74
C GLN A 32 -7.61 -15.21 -8.22
N CYS A 33 -8.83 -14.99 -7.70
CA CYS A 33 -9.06 -14.83 -6.27
C CYS A 33 -9.09 -16.20 -5.56
N PRO A 34 -8.13 -16.50 -4.66
CA PRO A 34 -8.02 -17.81 -4.00
C PRO A 34 -9.20 -18.12 -3.05
N ASN A 35 -9.92 -17.09 -2.57
CA ASN A 35 -11.14 -17.22 -1.77
C ASN A 35 -12.42 -17.11 -2.62
N GLY A 36 -12.30 -17.13 -3.95
CA GLY A 36 -13.35 -16.90 -4.93
C GLY A 36 -14.39 -18.03 -4.99
N GLY A 37 -15.29 -18.05 -4.02
CA GLY A 37 -16.59 -18.71 -4.14
C GLY A 37 -17.67 -17.69 -4.49
N GLY A 38 -17.54 -16.95 -5.61
CA GLY A 38 -18.46 -15.89 -6.00
C GLY A 38 -18.05 -15.18 -7.30
N SER A 39 -18.88 -14.29 -7.84
CA SER A 39 -18.54 -13.46 -9.01
C SER A 39 -17.79 -12.19 -8.59
N MET A 40 -17.14 -11.46 -9.51
CA MET A 40 -16.41 -10.21 -9.16
C MET A 40 -17.36 -9.20 -8.56
N GLU A 41 -18.57 -9.13 -9.13
CA GLU A 41 -19.62 -8.20 -8.73
C GLU A 41 -20.01 -8.36 -7.25
N ASP A 42 -19.75 -9.53 -6.66
CA ASP A 42 -19.96 -9.78 -5.23
C ASP A 42 -18.75 -9.36 -4.36
N LEU A 43 -17.58 -9.12 -4.97
CA LEU A 43 -16.30 -8.84 -4.31
C LEU A 43 -15.82 -7.39 -4.48
N VAL A 44 -16.24 -6.68 -5.53
CA VAL A 44 -15.84 -5.29 -5.84
C VAL A 44 -16.99 -4.31 -5.71
N GLU A 45 -16.76 -3.22 -4.98
CA GLU A 45 -17.69 -2.10 -4.86
C GLU A 45 -17.46 -1.05 -5.93
N ASN A 46 -16.19 -0.76 -6.26
CA ASN A 46 -15.83 0.22 -7.28
C ASN A 46 -15.71 -0.37 -8.68
N GLY A 47 -15.60 -1.70 -8.80
CA GLY A 47 -15.68 -2.41 -10.08
C GLY A 47 -14.39 -3.10 -10.51
N ARG A 48 -13.28 -2.93 -9.78
CA ARG A 48 -12.01 -3.58 -10.15
C ARG A 48 -11.05 -3.74 -8.98
N LEU A 49 -10.58 -4.96 -8.79
CA LEU A 49 -9.45 -5.23 -7.91
C LEU A 49 -8.11 -4.98 -8.62
N MET A 50 -7.25 -4.20 -7.96
CA MET A 50 -5.87 -3.97 -8.31
C MET A 50 -4.98 -4.54 -7.22
N LYS A 51 -4.06 -5.42 -7.59
CA LYS A 51 -3.02 -5.96 -6.72
C LYS A 51 -1.75 -5.12 -6.86
N LEU A 52 -1.26 -4.62 -5.74
CA LEU A 52 0.03 -3.98 -5.59
C LEU A 52 0.98 -4.98 -4.96
N SER A 53 2.11 -5.28 -5.60
CA SER A 53 3.20 -6.03 -4.96
C SER A 53 4.22 -5.06 -4.39
N ILE A 54 4.52 -5.17 -3.10
CA ILE A 54 5.27 -4.19 -2.33
C ILE A 54 6.39 -4.87 -1.55
N ASP A 55 7.58 -4.27 -1.60
CA ASP A 55 8.65 -4.51 -0.63
C ASP A 55 8.74 -3.33 0.33
N GLU A 56 8.91 -3.60 1.62
CA GLU A 56 9.13 -2.56 2.63
C GLU A 56 10.22 -2.94 3.65
N GLU A 57 10.82 -1.90 4.23
CA GLU A 57 11.82 -2.03 5.29
C GLU A 57 11.69 -0.87 6.27
N ILE A 58 11.67 -1.19 7.56
CA ILE A 58 11.70 -0.21 8.64
C ILE A 58 13.14 0.24 8.86
N GLY A 59 13.34 1.53 9.11
CA GLY A 59 14.65 2.07 9.47
C GLY A 59 15.13 1.64 10.85
N ASP A 60 16.33 2.09 11.20
CA ASP A 60 16.88 1.88 12.56
C ASP A 60 16.25 2.88 13.54
N VAL A 61 14.96 2.73 13.79
CA VAL A 61 14.21 3.58 14.73
C VAL A 61 14.67 3.35 16.17
N ALA A 62 15.11 2.14 16.51
CA ALA A 62 15.67 1.81 17.83
C ALA A 62 16.94 2.62 18.16
N GLY A 63 17.80 2.81 17.15
CA GLY A 63 19.04 3.58 17.24
C GLY A 63 18.86 5.10 17.18
N SER A 64 17.65 5.60 16.94
CA SER A 64 17.36 7.02 16.78
C SER A 64 17.72 7.85 18.01
N ASP A 65 18.32 9.02 17.80
CA ASP A 65 18.51 10.03 18.86
C ASP A 65 17.22 10.80 19.16
N ASN A 66 16.23 10.75 18.25
CA ASN A 66 14.93 11.37 18.41
C ASN A 66 14.00 10.50 19.28
N PRO A 67 13.53 10.96 20.45
CA PRO A 67 12.69 10.15 21.33
C PRO A 67 11.32 9.80 20.71
N THR A 68 10.80 10.62 19.80
CA THR A 68 9.53 10.33 19.10
C THR A 68 9.71 9.22 18.07
N ILE A 69 10.83 9.19 17.36
CA ILE A 69 11.11 8.11 16.40
C ILE A 69 11.43 6.82 17.17
N ARG A 70 12.26 6.91 18.21
CA ARG A 70 12.61 5.78 19.06
C ARG A 70 11.43 5.11 19.76
N SER A 71 10.34 5.84 20.03
CA SER A 71 9.15 5.22 20.63
C SER A 71 8.51 4.15 19.74
N PHE A 72 8.76 4.16 18.43
CA PHE A 72 8.22 3.14 17.51
C PHE A 72 8.86 1.75 17.67
N ASP A 73 10.03 1.63 18.30
CA ASP A 73 10.69 0.32 18.52
C ASP A 73 9.95 -0.58 19.52
N GLY A 74 9.21 0.01 20.48
CA GLY A 74 8.45 -0.75 21.46
C GLY A 74 7.04 -1.12 20.99
N ASP A 75 6.40 -0.16 20.30
CA ASP A 75 5.01 -0.29 19.87
C ASP A 75 4.88 -0.90 18.46
N GLY A 76 5.97 -0.95 17.69
CA GLY A 76 5.96 -1.24 16.26
C GLY A 76 5.64 0.00 15.43
N LEU A 77 6.21 0.06 14.23
CA LEU A 77 5.92 1.11 13.26
C LEU A 77 4.87 0.59 12.26
N LEU A 78 3.85 1.40 11.99
CA LEU A 78 2.92 1.13 10.88
C LEU A 78 3.66 1.35 9.56
N GLY A 79 3.92 0.27 8.83
CA GLY A 79 4.50 0.33 7.48
C GLY A 79 3.46 0.78 6.43
N VAL A 80 3.58 0.24 5.23
CA VAL A 80 2.68 0.56 4.11
C VAL A 80 1.29 0.02 4.37
N SER A 81 0.36 0.91 4.71
CA SER A 81 -1.04 0.58 4.96
C SER A 81 -1.96 0.86 3.78
N GLN A 82 -2.94 -0.01 3.56
CA GLN A 82 -4.01 0.15 2.55
C GLN A 82 -4.80 1.45 2.75
N ALA A 83 -5.02 1.86 4.01
CA ALA A 83 -5.75 3.07 4.36
C ALA A 83 -5.03 4.38 3.99
N SER A 84 -3.73 4.31 3.68
CA SER A 84 -2.92 5.48 3.29
C SER A 84 -2.99 5.77 1.78
N TRP A 85 -3.66 4.91 1.02
CA TRP A 85 -3.78 5.04 -0.42
C TRP A 85 -5.03 5.81 -0.83
N THR A 86 -4.84 6.61 -1.87
CA THR A 86 -5.88 7.46 -2.45
C THR A 86 -5.78 7.40 -3.96
N TYR A 87 -6.90 7.46 -4.66
CA TYR A 87 -6.98 7.41 -6.11
C TYR A 87 -7.74 8.61 -6.68
N THR A 88 -7.20 9.16 -7.76
CA THR A 88 -7.83 10.18 -8.58
C THR A 88 -7.93 9.64 -10.01
N THR A 89 -9.12 9.64 -10.60
CA THR A 89 -9.33 9.13 -11.96
C THR A 89 -8.67 10.02 -13.02
N ASP A 90 -8.56 9.53 -14.25
CA ASP A 90 -8.17 10.29 -15.44
C ASP A 90 -9.01 11.57 -15.69
N LYS A 91 -10.23 11.63 -15.15
CA LYS A 91 -11.15 12.78 -15.18
C LYS A 91 -10.99 13.71 -13.98
N ASP A 92 -9.89 13.61 -13.24
CA ASP A 92 -9.60 14.42 -12.04
C ASP A 92 -10.65 14.29 -10.93
N THR A 93 -11.29 13.12 -10.84
CA THR A 93 -12.27 12.83 -9.78
C THR A 93 -11.62 12.01 -8.68
N ARG A 94 -11.61 12.56 -7.46
CA ARG A 94 -11.14 11.83 -6.27
C ARG A 94 -12.17 10.77 -5.87
N VAL A 95 -11.72 9.52 -5.73
CA VAL A 95 -12.54 8.41 -5.26
C VAL A 95 -12.57 8.38 -3.73
N ASN A 96 -13.75 8.25 -3.12
CA ASN A 96 -13.90 8.38 -1.67
C ASN A 96 -13.26 7.23 -0.89
N GLU A 97 -13.42 6.00 -1.37
CA GLU A 97 -12.91 4.78 -0.73
C GLU A 97 -12.37 3.85 -1.82
N ILE A 98 -11.20 3.25 -1.57
CA ILE A 98 -10.55 2.28 -2.45
C ILE A 98 -9.96 1.09 -1.69
N MET A 99 -10.11 1.07 -0.37
CA MET A 99 -9.74 -0.06 0.47
C MET A 99 -10.71 -1.21 0.20
N THR A 100 -10.17 -2.35 -0.21
CA THR A 100 -10.93 -3.59 -0.35
C THR A 100 -11.31 -4.10 1.06
N PRO A 101 -12.59 -4.43 1.31
CA PRO A 101 -12.99 -5.03 2.58
C PRO A 101 -12.23 -6.34 2.85
N ILE A 102 -11.84 -6.55 4.11
CA ILE A 102 -11.05 -7.74 4.53
C ILE A 102 -11.70 -9.06 4.10
N THR A 103 -13.02 -9.14 4.11
CA THR A 103 -13.79 -10.35 3.73
C THR A 103 -13.62 -10.76 2.27
N TYR A 104 -13.14 -9.87 1.41
CA TYR A 104 -12.98 -10.09 -0.02
C TYR A 104 -11.56 -9.82 -0.50
N ASN A 105 -10.59 -9.66 0.42
CA ASN A 105 -9.19 -9.56 0.04
C ASN A 105 -8.75 -10.87 -0.60
N CYS A 106 -8.46 -10.83 -1.90
CA CYS A 106 -8.06 -11.95 -2.74
C CYS A 106 -6.61 -12.41 -2.51
N LEU A 107 -6.15 -12.34 -1.27
CA LEU A 107 -4.80 -12.70 -0.86
C LEU A 107 -4.76 -14.14 -0.36
N GLY A 108 -3.74 -14.88 -0.78
CA GLY A 108 -3.39 -16.17 -0.23
C GLY A 108 -2.73 -16.06 1.15
N PRO A 109 -2.59 -17.18 1.89
CA PRO A 109 -1.87 -17.19 3.15
C PRO A 109 -0.43 -16.72 2.98
N GLY A 110 -0.03 -15.69 3.75
CA GLY A 110 1.34 -15.16 3.73
C GLY A 110 1.63 -14.17 2.61
N GLU A 111 0.64 -13.81 1.78
CA GLU A 111 0.81 -12.76 0.77
C GLU A 111 0.63 -11.37 1.36
N SER A 112 -0.03 -11.18 2.51
CA SER A 112 -0.26 -9.84 3.08
C SER A 112 0.98 -9.23 3.73
N LEU A 113 1.15 -7.92 3.57
CA LEU A 113 2.08 -7.14 4.41
C LEU A 113 1.67 -7.19 5.90
N PRO A 114 2.63 -7.17 6.84
CA PRO A 114 2.33 -7.01 8.27
C PRO A 114 1.78 -5.61 8.57
N ASP A 115 0.82 -5.51 9.50
CA ASP A 115 0.31 -4.20 9.94
C ASP A 115 1.35 -3.40 10.73
N MET A 116 2.17 -4.08 11.55
CA MET A 116 3.22 -3.48 12.35
C MET A 116 4.53 -4.22 12.17
N MET A 117 5.61 -3.47 12.08
CA MET A 117 6.98 -3.98 11.92
C MET A 117 7.93 -3.33 12.91
N GLN A 118 8.97 -4.06 13.30
CA GLN A 118 10.00 -3.63 14.24
C GLN A 118 11.19 -2.97 13.52
N SER A 119 12.06 -2.32 14.30
CA SER A 119 13.28 -1.68 13.79
C SER A 119 14.12 -2.63 12.91
N GLY A 120 14.44 -2.20 11.69
CA GLY A 120 15.22 -2.98 10.72
C GLY A 120 14.51 -4.18 10.07
N GLU A 121 13.24 -4.45 10.40
CA GLU A 121 12.50 -5.54 9.77
C GLU A 121 12.22 -5.24 8.29
N LYS A 122 12.11 -6.32 7.50
CA LYS A 122 11.78 -6.29 6.08
C LYS A 122 10.60 -7.20 5.81
N ALA A 123 9.71 -6.75 4.94
CA ALA A 123 8.59 -7.53 4.48
C ALA A 123 8.40 -7.36 2.97
N SER A 124 7.86 -8.40 2.36
CA SER A 124 7.37 -8.36 0.98
C SER A 124 5.96 -8.94 0.99
N GLY A 125 5.05 -8.30 0.30
CA GLY A 125 3.66 -8.72 0.28
C GLY A 125 2.83 -7.97 -0.75
N ASP A 126 1.66 -8.51 -1.00
CA ASP A 126 0.65 -7.99 -1.89
C ASP A 126 -0.43 -7.26 -1.07
N MET A 127 -0.95 -6.21 -1.68
CA MET A 127 -2.06 -5.40 -1.18
C MET A 127 -3.11 -5.27 -2.29
N MET A 128 -4.38 -5.43 -1.95
CA MET A 128 -5.47 -5.21 -2.89
C MET A 128 -6.02 -3.79 -2.75
N LEU A 129 -6.45 -3.18 -3.85
CA LEU A 129 -7.24 -1.95 -3.85
C LEU A 129 -8.43 -2.14 -4.79
N ASP A 130 -9.55 -1.51 -4.49
CA ASP A 130 -10.75 -1.53 -5.34
C ASP A 130 -10.91 -0.19 -6.04
N LEU A 131 -10.63 -0.15 -7.34
CA LEU A 131 -10.58 1.06 -8.17
C LEU A 131 -11.74 1.09 -9.18
N PRO A 132 -12.29 2.28 -9.49
CA PRO A 132 -13.38 2.39 -10.47
C PRO A 132 -12.94 2.48 -11.94
N GLY A 133 -11.64 2.36 -12.23
CA GLY A 133 -11.10 2.54 -13.58
C GLY A 133 -9.71 1.92 -13.78
N ASP A 134 -9.23 1.96 -15.02
CA ASP A 134 -7.91 1.48 -15.43
C ASP A 134 -6.85 2.59 -15.54
N ALA A 135 -7.25 3.85 -15.43
CA ALA A 135 -6.38 4.99 -15.66
C ALA A 135 -6.59 6.09 -14.62
N GLY A 136 -5.50 6.58 -14.03
CA GLY A 136 -5.54 7.63 -13.02
C GLY A 136 -4.24 7.77 -12.25
N VAL A 137 -4.32 8.36 -11.06
CA VAL A 137 -3.17 8.57 -10.18
C VAL A 137 -3.46 7.95 -8.82
N LEU A 138 -2.63 6.99 -8.45
CA LEU A 138 -2.59 6.44 -7.11
C LEU A 138 -1.60 7.26 -6.27
N THR A 139 -2.05 7.76 -5.12
CA THR A 139 -1.25 8.57 -4.19
C THR A 139 -1.21 7.89 -2.83
N TYR A 140 -0.01 7.56 -2.36
CA TYR A 140 0.24 7.19 -0.97
C TYR A 140 0.47 8.46 -0.16
N THR A 141 -0.17 8.59 1.00
CA THR A 141 0.10 9.66 1.97
C THR A 141 0.45 9.03 3.30
N ASP A 142 1.69 9.20 3.75
CA ASP A 142 2.12 8.69 5.05
C ASP A 142 1.37 9.39 6.20
N ALA A 143 0.92 8.62 7.18
CA ALA A 143 0.10 9.11 8.29
C ALA A 143 0.90 9.97 9.28
N TYR A 144 2.21 9.72 9.44
CA TYR A 144 3.04 10.40 10.43
C TYR A 144 3.60 11.73 9.92
N THR A 145 4.08 11.74 8.69
CA THR A 145 4.83 12.84 8.08
C THR A 145 4.04 13.62 7.03
N SER A 146 2.87 13.09 6.61
CA SER A 146 2.08 13.63 5.49
C SER A 146 2.82 13.67 4.15
N GLN A 147 3.96 12.98 4.03
CA GLN A 147 4.68 12.84 2.76
C GLN A 147 3.84 12.10 1.74
N ARG A 148 3.94 12.52 0.48
CA ARG A 148 3.10 12.02 -0.61
C ARG A 148 3.91 11.50 -1.77
N PHE A 149 3.60 10.27 -2.17
CA PHE A 149 4.20 9.62 -3.34
C PHE A 149 3.09 9.25 -4.31
N ARG A 150 3.36 9.38 -5.60
CA ARG A 150 2.33 9.26 -6.65
C ARG A 150 2.81 8.37 -7.77
N TRP A 151 1.92 7.51 -8.25
CA TRP A 151 2.13 6.63 -9.38
C TRP A 151 1.00 6.84 -10.38
N GLU A 152 1.35 6.80 -11.66
CA GLU A 152 0.36 6.70 -12.72
C GLU A 152 -0.13 5.25 -12.79
N VAL A 153 -1.45 5.12 -12.80
CA VAL A 153 -2.13 3.88 -13.16
C VAL A 153 -2.53 4.03 -14.62
N SER A 154 -2.13 3.07 -15.44
CA SER A 154 -2.48 3.00 -16.86
C SER A 154 -3.01 1.62 -17.18
N ALA A 155 -3.96 1.54 -18.11
CA ALA A 155 -4.41 0.27 -18.67
C ALA A 155 -3.20 -0.49 -19.22
N GLN A 156 -2.85 -1.61 -18.58
CA GLN A 156 -1.90 -2.59 -19.13
C GLN A 156 -2.67 -3.63 -19.94
#